data_AF-A0A099KND0-F1
#
_entry.id   AF-A0A099KND0-F1
#
_cell.length_a   1.000
_cell.length_b   1.000
_cell.length_c   1.000
_cell.angle_alpha   90.00
_cell.angle_beta   90.00
_cell.angle_gamma   90.00
#
_symmetry.space_group_name_H-M   'P 1'
#
loop_
_entity.id
_entity.type
_entity.pdbx_description
1 polymer ?
#
loop_
_entity_poly.entity_id
_entity_poly.type
_entity_poly.pdbx_seq_one_letter_code
_entity_poly.pdbx_strand_id
1 'polypeptide(L)'
;MESISSQNTPLSQSTAATTPTSAMASTPAETAEIILVKSKQLQPDKVEISTEAKNISAEERDTEDKKSIDASSLSGIMSLEEAAAAEKANESDLDKRIRELSMEILEISVKIQLLQDKEDKESVKERQKLEVDLAMKKGELEATMDRKLQEAAL
;
A
#
# COMPACT_ATOMS: atom_id res chain seq x y z
N MET A 1 55.91 -30.38 -31.35
CA MET A 1 55.11 -30.74 -30.16
C MET A 1 54.08 -29.62 -30.05
N GLU A 2 52.79 -29.77 -30.25
CA GLU A 2 51.88 -30.93 -30.26
C GLU A 2 50.93 -30.88 -31.47
N SER A 3 50.18 -31.97 -31.64
CA SER A 3 49.64 -32.50 -32.88
C SER A 3 48.25 -31.97 -33.28
N ILE A 4 48.06 -31.90 -34.60
CA ILE A 4 46.82 -32.10 -35.39
C ILE A 4 45.96 -33.30 -34.92
N SER A 5 44.64 -33.13 -34.82
CA SER A 5 43.60 -34.10 -35.28
C SER A 5 42.19 -33.52 -35.07
N SER A 6 41.51 -33.03 -36.11
CA SER A 6 40.44 -33.71 -36.88
C SER A 6 39.11 -33.84 -36.12
N GLN A 7 38.12 -32.99 -36.43
CA GLN A 7 36.97 -33.30 -37.30
C GLN A 7 36.14 -34.53 -36.87
N ASN A 8 34.88 -34.30 -36.49
CA ASN A 8 33.70 -34.91 -37.13
C ASN A 8 32.36 -34.46 -36.49
N THR A 9 31.67 -33.53 -37.14
CA THR A 9 30.20 -33.57 -37.34
C THR A 9 29.95 -34.52 -38.54
N PRO A 10 28.75 -35.09 -38.84
CA PRO A 10 27.39 -34.88 -38.31
C PRO A 10 26.58 -36.19 -38.10
N LEU A 11 25.31 -36.12 -37.66
CA LEU A 11 24.10 -36.51 -38.42
C LEU A 11 22.86 -36.68 -37.52
N SER A 12 21.76 -36.11 -38.01
CA SER A 12 20.39 -36.12 -37.50
C SER A 12 19.79 -37.50 -37.25
N GLN A 13 18.81 -37.58 -36.35
CA GLN A 13 17.60 -38.38 -36.56
C GLN A 13 16.37 -37.71 -35.94
N SER A 14 15.47 -37.29 -36.83
CA SER A 14 14.06 -37.04 -36.57
C SER A 14 13.36 -38.37 -36.39
N THR A 15 12.53 -38.53 -35.36
CA THR A 15 11.43 -39.49 -35.36
C THR A 15 10.21 -38.90 -34.66
N ALA A 16 9.09 -39.03 -35.35
CA ALA A 16 7.77 -38.59 -34.98
C ALA A 16 7.11 -39.56 -33.97
N ALA A 17 6.22 -38.98 -33.15
CA ALA A 17 4.98 -39.52 -32.58
C ALA A 17 4.89 -41.01 -32.18
N THR A 18 4.54 -41.29 -30.91
CA THR A 18 3.33 -42.09 -30.59
C THR A 18 2.89 -41.90 -29.14
N THR A 19 1.61 -41.63 -28.95
CA THR A 19 0.84 -41.74 -27.69
C THR A 19 0.72 -43.20 -27.24
N PRO A 20 0.36 -43.45 -25.97
CA PRO A 20 -0.61 -44.50 -25.71
C PRO A 20 -1.96 -43.91 -25.31
N THR A 21 -2.88 -43.94 -26.26
CA THR A 21 -4.33 -43.85 -26.06
C THR A 21 -4.80 -45.11 -25.32
N SER A 22 -5.43 -44.95 -24.16
CA SER A 22 -6.46 -45.89 -23.70
C SER A 22 -7.81 -45.32 -24.14
N ALA A 23 -8.37 -45.91 -25.19
CA ALA A 23 -9.75 -45.78 -25.63
C ALA A 23 -10.62 -46.72 -24.77
N MET A 24 -11.92 -46.56 -24.55
CA MET A 24 -12.95 -45.58 -24.89
C MET A 24 -14.19 -46.04 -24.08
N ALA A 25 -15.03 -45.11 -23.63
CA ALA A 25 -16.48 -45.34 -23.61
C ALA A 25 -17.21 -44.00 -23.71
N SER A 26 -18.12 -43.96 -24.66
CA SER A 26 -18.69 -42.78 -25.32
C SER A 26 -19.82 -42.08 -24.55
N THR A 27 -19.80 -40.73 -24.58
CA THR A 27 -20.90 -39.77 -24.83
C THR A 27 -22.16 -39.73 -23.93
N PRO A 28 -22.95 -38.63 -23.95
CA PRO A 28 -22.63 -37.19 -23.94
C PRO A 28 -23.56 -36.44 -22.94
N ALA A 29 -23.62 -35.10 -23.04
CA ALA A 29 -24.55 -34.20 -22.36
C ALA A 29 -24.17 -33.88 -20.90
N GLU A 30 -24.30 -32.68 -20.37
CA GLU A 30 -24.75 -31.37 -20.82
C GLU A 30 -24.55 -30.49 -19.58
N THR A 31 -24.14 -29.25 -19.79
CA THR A 31 -24.39 -28.07 -18.94
C THR A 31 -24.36 -28.25 -17.42
N ALA A 32 -23.33 -27.69 -16.77
CA ALA A 32 -23.54 -26.77 -15.64
C ALA A 32 -22.20 -26.15 -15.20
N GLU A 33 -22.02 -24.87 -15.51
CA GLU A 33 -21.33 -23.98 -14.60
C GLU A 33 -21.98 -24.12 -13.21
N ILE A 34 -21.23 -24.55 -12.20
CA ILE A 34 -21.56 -24.23 -10.82
C ILE A 34 -20.30 -23.65 -10.19
N ILE A 35 -20.17 -22.35 -10.40
CA ILE A 35 -19.39 -21.45 -9.55
C ILE A 35 -19.96 -21.60 -8.13
N LEU A 36 -19.38 -22.48 -7.31
CA LEU A 36 -19.64 -22.46 -5.87
C LEU A 36 -18.66 -21.47 -5.23
N VAL A 37 -18.94 -20.19 -5.46
CA VAL A 37 -18.44 -19.11 -4.60
C VAL A 37 -18.94 -19.43 -3.19
N LYS A 38 -18.02 -19.90 -2.34
CA LYS A 38 -18.26 -20.00 -0.91
C LYS A 38 -18.27 -18.58 -0.35
N SER A 39 -19.36 -17.85 -0.58
CA SER A 39 -19.65 -16.61 0.09
C SER A 39 -19.81 -16.94 1.57
N LYS A 40 -18.80 -16.59 2.37
CA LYS A 40 -18.93 -16.53 3.82
C LYS A 40 -19.85 -15.36 4.14
N GLN A 41 -21.16 -15.59 4.06
CA GLN A 41 -22.14 -14.65 4.60
C GLN A 41 -21.98 -14.66 6.12
N LEU A 42 -21.44 -13.56 6.64
CA LEU A 42 -21.41 -13.30 8.08
C LEU A 42 -22.86 -13.20 8.55
N GLN A 43 -23.14 -13.78 9.71
CA GLN A 43 -24.47 -13.67 10.31
C GLN A 43 -24.73 -12.20 10.66
N PRO A 44 -25.94 -11.68 10.40
CA PRO A 44 -26.30 -10.33 10.81
C PRO A 44 -26.30 -10.27 12.33
N ASP A 45 -25.60 -9.28 12.88
CA ASP A 45 -25.51 -9.08 14.31
C ASP A 45 -26.88 -8.58 14.82
N LYS A 46 -27.49 -9.34 15.73
CA LYS A 46 -28.76 -8.97 16.35
C LYS A 46 -28.47 -8.13 17.57
N VAL A 47 -28.47 -6.81 17.40
CA VAL A 47 -28.38 -5.86 18.51
C VAL A 47 -29.76 -5.74 19.18
N GLU A 48 -29.94 -6.41 20.31
CA GLU A 48 -31.09 -6.17 21.19
C GLU A 48 -30.82 -4.90 22.00
N ILE A 49 -31.38 -3.78 21.54
CA ILE A 49 -31.39 -2.52 22.30
C ILE A 49 -32.23 -2.69 23.56
N SER A 50 -31.56 -2.85 24.70
CA SER A 50 -32.18 -2.90 26.01
C SER A 50 -33.05 -1.66 26.25
N THR A 51 -34.28 -1.87 26.70
CA THR A 51 -35.33 -0.84 26.84
C THR A 51 -35.04 0.22 27.91
N GLU A 52 -33.93 0.10 28.64
CA GLU A 52 -33.43 1.09 29.61
C GLU A 52 -33.24 2.48 28.98
N ALA A 53 -32.80 2.55 27.71
CA ALA A 53 -32.59 3.82 27.01
C ALA A 53 -33.88 4.54 26.59
N LYS A 54 -35.04 3.88 26.68
CA LYS A 54 -36.33 4.44 26.23
C LYS A 54 -37.00 5.34 27.27
N ASN A 55 -36.54 5.33 28.52
CA ASN A 55 -37.16 6.09 29.61
C ASN A 55 -36.47 7.42 29.96
N ILE A 56 -35.44 7.83 29.22
CA ILE A 56 -34.79 9.14 29.41
C ILE A 56 -35.56 10.26 28.66
N SER A 57 -36.60 9.91 27.88
CA SER A 57 -37.32 10.86 27.01
C SER A 57 -38.69 11.31 27.54
N ALA A 58 -39.08 10.98 28.78
CA ALA A 58 -40.45 11.20 29.25
C ALA A 58 -40.60 12.00 30.58
N GLU A 59 -39.57 12.73 31.02
CA GLU A 59 -39.71 13.61 32.19
C GLU A 59 -39.08 14.98 31.95
N GLU A 60 -39.76 15.84 31.17
CA GLU A 60 -39.57 17.29 31.29
C GLU A 60 -40.22 17.76 32.59
N ARG A 61 -39.41 17.93 33.64
CA ARG A 61 -39.65 18.95 34.67
C ARG A 61 -38.33 19.63 35.03
N ASP A 62 -38.13 20.79 34.41
CA ASP A 62 -37.74 22.04 35.06
C ASP A 62 -36.56 21.96 36.04
N THR A 63 -35.33 21.91 35.51
CA THR A 63 -34.18 22.57 36.13
C THR A 63 -33.25 23.07 35.03
N GLU A 64 -33.00 24.37 35.06
CA GLU A 64 -32.02 25.09 34.26
C GLU A 64 -30.62 24.45 34.38
N ASP A 65 -30.18 23.73 33.37
CA ASP A 65 -28.75 23.53 33.13
C ASP A 65 -28.50 23.58 31.61
N LYS A 66 -28.33 24.81 31.13
CA LYS A 66 -27.89 25.11 29.76
C LYS A 66 -26.43 24.64 29.60
N LYS A 67 -26.21 23.34 29.42
CA LYS A 67 -24.97 22.85 28.82
C LYS A 67 -25.10 22.96 27.30
N SER A 68 -25.05 24.20 26.80
CA SER A 68 -24.77 24.45 25.40
C SER A 68 -23.44 23.78 25.10
N ILE A 69 -23.46 22.78 24.23
CA ILE A 69 -22.25 22.24 23.63
C ILE A 69 -21.65 23.40 22.84
N ASP A 70 -20.67 24.05 23.45
CA ASP A 70 -19.98 25.20 22.90
C ASP A 70 -19.19 24.74 21.67
N ALA A 71 -19.54 25.28 20.51
CA ALA A 71 -18.83 25.04 19.25
C ALA A 71 -17.33 25.43 19.33
N SER A 72 -16.92 26.15 20.39
CA SER A 72 -15.52 26.40 20.72
C SER A 72 -14.69 25.12 20.93
N SER A 73 -15.28 23.96 21.27
CA SER A 73 -14.53 22.69 21.32
C SER A 73 -14.06 22.18 19.94
N LEU A 74 -14.62 22.69 18.83
CA LEU A 74 -14.14 22.40 17.47
C LEU A 74 -13.06 23.40 17.00
N SER A 75 -12.88 24.52 17.71
CA SER A 75 -11.87 25.53 17.38
C SER A 75 -10.43 25.08 17.70
N GLY A 76 -10.26 23.96 18.42
CA GLY A 76 -8.93 23.42 18.77
C GLY A 76 -8.18 22.79 17.60
N ILE A 77 -8.85 22.49 16.48
CA ILE A 77 -8.23 21.83 15.32
C ILE A 77 -7.52 22.85 14.41
N MET A 78 -7.99 24.10 14.34
CA MET A 78 -7.33 25.17 13.57
C MET A 78 -6.04 25.67 14.22
N SER A 79 -5.85 25.39 15.53
CA SER A 79 -4.60 25.70 16.24
C SER A 79 -3.45 24.74 15.92
N LEU A 80 -3.71 23.59 15.27
CA LEU A 80 -2.65 22.61 14.98
C LEU A 80 -1.71 23.10 13.87
N GLU A 81 -2.25 23.77 12.86
CA GLU A 81 -1.45 24.33 11.76
C GLU A 81 -0.65 25.55 12.20
N GLU A 82 -1.22 26.39 13.06
CA GLU A 82 -0.51 27.53 13.67
C GLU A 82 0.58 27.06 14.67
N ALA A 83 0.33 25.99 15.43
CA ALA A 83 1.35 25.37 16.28
C ALA A 83 2.47 24.71 15.45
N ALA A 84 2.13 24.02 14.35
CA ALA A 84 3.12 23.44 13.43
C ALA A 84 3.94 24.52 12.72
N ALA A 85 3.36 25.69 12.43
CA ALA A 85 4.06 26.83 11.86
C ALA A 85 4.98 27.51 12.88
N ALA A 86 4.56 27.62 14.15
CA ALA A 86 5.40 28.14 15.24
C ALA A 86 6.58 27.21 15.56
N GLU A 87 6.40 25.89 15.49
CA GLU A 87 7.48 24.91 15.65
C GLU A 87 8.48 24.97 14.48
N LYS A 88 7.98 25.22 13.26
CA LYS A 88 8.80 25.41 12.05
C LYS A 88 9.72 26.64 12.13
N ALA A 89 9.38 27.63 12.96
CA ALA A 89 10.18 28.86 13.12
C ALA A 89 11.45 28.65 13.96
N ASN A 90 11.49 27.62 14.82
CA ASN A 90 12.66 27.24 15.61
C ASN A 90 13.27 25.90 15.15
N GLU A 91 12.87 25.42 13.96
CA GLU A 91 13.34 24.16 13.40
C GLU A 91 14.83 24.26 13.03
N SER A 92 15.63 23.25 13.41
CA SER A 92 17.03 23.19 13.02
C SER A 92 17.18 22.97 11.51
N ASP A 93 18.31 23.37 10.92
CA ASP A 93 18.58 23.14 9.49
C ASP A 93 18.47 21.64 9.12
N LEU A 94 18.91 20.75 10.02
CA LEU A 94 18.79 19.30 9.84
C LEU A 94 17.33 18.85 9.87
N ASP A 95 16.52 19.37 10.80
CA ASP A 95 15.10 19.05 10.88
C ASP A 95 14.33 19.48 9.64
N LYS A 96 14.63 20.69 9.15
CA LYS A 96 14.06 21.19 7.91
C LYS A 96 14.42 20.27 6.74
N ARG A 97 15.69 19.85 6.64
CA ARG A 97 16.15 18.94 5.60
C ARG A 97 15.49 17.56 5.70
N ILE A 98 15.34 17.03 6.90
CA ILE A 98 14.62 15.76 7.17
C ILE A 98 13.17 15.86 6.70
N ARG A 99 12.48 16.97 7.01
CA ARG A 99 11.09 17.21 6.60
C ARG A 99 10.97 17.28 5.07
N GLU A 100 11.84 18.04 4.41
CA GLU A 100 11.88 18.17 2.95
C GLU A 100 12.12 16.82 2.27
N LEU A 101 13.16 16.08 2.68
CA LEU A 101 13.46 14.76 2.14
C LEU A 101 12.31 13.78 2.38
N SER A 102 11.67 13.82 3.54
CA SER A 102 10.51 12.98 3.84
C SER A 102 9.33 13.25 2.89
N MET A 103 9.09 14.53 2.58
CA MET A 103 8.04 14.92 1.64
C MET A 103 8.37 14.49 0.21
N GLU A 104 9.61 14.71 -0.24
CA GLU A 104 10.09 14.27 -1.57
C GLU A 104 9.96 12.74 -1.73
N ILE A 105 10.37 11.97 -0.72
CA ILE A 105 10.25 10.51 -0.69
C ILE A 105 8.78 10.09 -0.82
N LEU A 106 7.87 10.75 -0.10
CA LEU A 106 6.44 10.47 -0.19
C LEU A 106 5.90 10.76 -1.60
N GLU A 107 6.24 11.92 -2.17
CA GLU A 107 5.82 12.30 -3.53
C GLU A 107 6.30 11.30 -4.58
N ILE A 108 7.58 10.91 -4.54
CA ILE A 108 8.16 9.92 -5.45
C ILE A 108 7.47 8.57 -5.26
N SER A 109 7.21 8.15 -4.02
CA SER A 109 6.53 6.88 -3.73
C SER A 109 5.12 6.85 -4.32
N VAL A 110 4.37 7.95 -4.19
CA VAL A 110 3.04 8.09 -4.80
C VAL A 110 3.13 8.02 -6.32
N LYS A 111 4.08 8.72 -6.95
CA LYS A 111 4.28 8.65 -8.42
C LYS A 111 4.59 7.23 -8.88
N ILE A 112 5.47 6.50 -8.19
CA ILE A 112 5.76 5.10 -8.49
C ILE A 112 4.48 4.26 -8.42
N GLN A 113 3.66 4.43 -7.38
CA GLN A 113 2.39 3.71 -7.24
C GLN A 113 1.43 4.01 -8.40
N LEU A 114 1.31 5.27 -8.82
CA LEU A 114 0.48 5.67 -9.95
C LEU A 114 0.96 5.09 -11.29
N LEU A 115 2.25 4.76 -11.39
CA LEU A 115 2.86 4.13 -12.56
C LEU A 115 2.97 2.60 -12.44
N GLN A 116 2.60 1.99 -11.30
CA GLN A 116 2.65 0.53 -11.14
C GLN A 116 1.64 -0.18 -12.03
N ASP A 117 0.43 0.37 -12.13
CA ASP A 117 -0.68 -0.21 -12.90
C ASP A 117 -0.56 0.09 -14.41
N LYS A 118 0.44 0.90 -14.81
CA LYS A 118 0.69 1.26 -16.20
C LYS A 118 1.81 0.40 -16.77
N GLU A 119 1.48 -0.40 -17.78
CA GLU A 119 2.43 -1.32 -18.43
C GLU A 119 3.06 -0.76 -19.72
N ASP A 120 2.83 0.52 -20.04
CA ASP A 120 3.46 1.13 -21.20
C ASP A 120 4.98 1.31 -20.99
N LYS A 121 5.74 1.24 -22.09
CA LYS A 121 7.21 1.25 -22.06
C LYS A 121 7.79 2.53 -21.43
N GLU A 122 7.07 3.65 -21.49
CA GLU A 122 7.50 4.93 -20.94
C GLU A 122 7.29 4.95 -19.43
N SER A 123 6.10 4.58 -18.95
CA SER A 123 5.77 4.41 -17.53
C SER A 123 6.72 3.44 -16.83
N VAL A 124 7.08 2.32 -17.47
CA VAL A 124 8.03 1.35 -16.88
C VAL A 124 9.43 1.97 -16.70
N LYS A 125 9.92 2.72 -17.69
CA LYS A 125 11.22 3.41 -17.60
C LYS A 125 11.20 4.53 -16.58
N GLU A 126 10.13 5.32 -16.56
CA GLU A 126 9.95 6.39 -15.58
C GLU A 126 9.87 5.82 -14.16
N ARG A 127 9.11 4.74 -13.96
CA ARG A 127 9.03 4.04 -12.68
C ARG A 127 10.39 3.57 -12.20
N GLN A 128 11.16 2.89 -13.05
CA GLN A 128 12.53 2.46 -12.71
C GLN A 128 13.43 3.63 -12.34
N LYS A 129 13.36 4.76 -13.07
CA LYS A 129 14.11 5.97 -12.73
C LYS A 129 13.70 6.54 -11.37
N LEU A 130 12.39 6.60 -11.10
CA LEU A 130 11.86 7.07 -9.82
C LEU A 130 12.23 6.12 -8.67
N GLU A 131 12.27 4.80 -8.89
CA GLU A 131 12.70 3.82 -7.88
C GLU A 131 14.16 4.02 -7.47
N VAL A 132 15.04 4.30 -8.43
CA VAL A 132 16.45 4.65 -8.16
C VAL A 132 16.55 5.96 -7.39
N ASP A 133 15.81 6.99 -7.83
CA ASP A 133 15.78 8.29 -7.15
C ASP A 133 15.26 8.17 -5.72
N LEU A 134 14.19 7.38 -5.52
CA LEU A 134 13.64 7.06 -4.21
C LEU A 134 14.69 6.41 -3.30
N ALA A 135 15.48 5.45 -3.83
CA ALA A 135 16.53 4.80 -3.05
C ALA A 135 17.63 5.77 -2.64
N MET A 136 18.06 6.66 -3.54
CA MET A 136 19.05 7.70 -3.23
C MET A 136 18.52 8.64 -2.14
N LYS A 137 17.29 9.13 -2.28
CA LYS A 137 16.65 10.03 -1.31
C LYS A 137 16.46 9.38 0.06
N LYS A 138 16.09 8.10 0.11
CA LYS A 138 16.03 7.33 1.37
C LYS A 138 17.39 7.26 2.05
N GLY A 139 18.47 7.01 1.29
CA GLY A 139 19.83 7.03 1.82
C GLY A 139 20.26 8.41 2.33
N GLU A 140 19.92 9.49 1.62
CA GLU A 140 20.15 10.86 2.09
C GLU A 140 19.41 11.16 3.40
N LEU A 141 18.15 10.73 3.51
CA LEU A 141 17.34 10.92 4.71
C LEU A 141 17.95 10.18 5.90
N GLU A 142 18.33 8.92 5.72
CA GLU A 142 18.96 8.09 6.76
C GLU A 142 20.27 8.73 7.25
N ALA A 143 21.16 9.12 6.33
CA ALA A 143 22.40 9.81 6.67
C ALA A 143 22.16 11.14 7.42
N THR A 144 21.12 11.88 7.06
CA THR A 144 20.76 13.14 7.74
C THR A 144 20.24 12.88 9.15
N MET A 145 19.41 11.84 9.34
CA MET A 145 18.90 11.42 10.64
C MET A 145 20.05 10.95 11.55
N ASP A 146 20.97 10.16 11.01
CA ASP A 146 22.17 9.71 11.75
C ASP A 146 23.04 10.87 12.20
N ARG A 147 23.23 11.87 11.33
CA ARG A 147 23.95 13.10 11.68
C ARG A 147 23.25 13.84 12.82
N LYS A 148 21.92 13.99 12.76
CA LYS A 148 21.15 14.66 13.82
C LYS A 148 21.30 13.92 15.15
N LEU A 149 21.25 12.58 15.13
CA LEU A 149 21.46 11.76 16.32
C LEU A 149 22.87 11.92 16.90
N GLN A 150 23.89 12.05 16.05
CA GLN A 150 25.27 12.32 16.48
C GLN A 150 25.41 13.72 17.09
N GLU A 151 24.79 14.74 16.51
CA GLU A 151 24.79 16.11 17.05
C GLU A 151 24.07 16.19 18.41
N ALA A 152 23.02 15.38 18.62
CA ALA A 152 22.31 15.30 19.89
C ALA A 152 23.04 14.47 20.97
N ALA A 153 24.04 13.66 20.59
CA ALA A 153 24.83 12.84 21.50
C ALA A 153 26.09 13.56 22.03
N LEU A 154 26.38 14.77 21.51
CA LEU A 154 27.46 15.65 21.94
C LEU A 154 26.98 16.60 23.06
#